data_AF-A0A8T4TVP6-F1
#
_entry.id   AF-A0A8T4TVP6-F1
#
_cell.length_a   1.000
_cell.length_b   1.000
_cell.length_c   1.000
_cell.angle_alpha   90.00
_cell.angle_beta   90.00
_cell.angle_gamma   90.00
#
_symmetry.space_group_name_H-M   'P 1'
#
loop_
_entity.id
_entity.type
_entity.pdbx_description
1 polymer ?
#
loop_
_entity_poly.entity_id
_entity_poly.type
_entity_poly.pdbx_seq_one_letter_code
_entity_poly.pdbx_strand_id
1 'polypeptide(L)' 'MKAEHVILGIFIVLTIALIAFSMFGYKILISQTKASSNYSNIPEKCRPSDGQDIASWKEHLSHHAETEDCLQYFK' A
#
# COMPACT_ATOMS: atom_id res chain seq x y z
N MET A 1 40.59 -12.31 -22.32
CA MET A 1 40.69 -12.70 -20.89
C MET A 1 40.50 -11.58 -19.86
N LYS A 2 40.53 -10.26 -20.16
CA LYS A 2 40.23 -9.21 -19.16
C LYS A 2 38.83 -8.58 -19.31
N ALA A 3 38.37 -8.33 -20.54
CA ALA A 3 37.08 -7.70 -20.79
C ALA A 3 35.88 -8.62 -20.45
N GLU A 4 36.01 -9.93 -20.67
CA GLU A 4 34.93 -10.92 -20.47
C GLU A 4 34.48 -10.99 -19.01
N HIS A 5 35.44 -10.94 -18.07
CA HIS A 5 35.18 -10.96 -16.63
C HIS A 5 34.56 -9.64 -16.13
N VAL A 6 34.90 -8.52 -16.77
CA VAL A 6 34.31 -7.20 -16.45
C VAL A 6 32.86 -7.14 -16.92
N ILE A 7 32.57 -7.64 -18.12
CA ILE A 7 31.21 -7.70 -18.66
C ILE A 7 30.33 -8.63 -17.79
N LEU A 8 30.86 -9.78 -17.38
CA LEU A 8 30.15 -10.71 -16.49
C LEU A 8 29.85 -10.06 -15.12
N GLY A 9 30.81 -9.35 -14.55
CA GLY A 9 30.62 -8.64 -13.28
C GLY A 9 29.54 -7.55 -13.36
N ILE A 10 29.53 -6.78 -14.44
CA ILE A 10 28.50 -5.75 -14.69
C ILE A 10 27.11 -6.38 -14.79
N PHE A 11 26.97 -7.51 -15.50
CA PHE A 11 25.72 -8.24 -15.62
C PHE A 11 25.20 -8.73 -14.26
N ILE A 12 26.07 -9.28 -13.41
CA ILE A 12 25.69 -9.76 -12.08
C ILE A 12 25.17 -8.61 -11.21
N VAL A 13 25.87 -7.47 -11.19
CA VAL A 13 25.45 -6.30 -10.40
C VAL A 13 24.10 -5.75 -10.89
N LEU A 14 23.90 -5.66 -12.21
CA LEU A 14 22.63 -5.23 -12.82
C LEU A 14 21.47 -6.16 -12.45
N THR A 15 21.67 -7.48 -12.51
CA THR A 15 20.62 -8.44 -12.15
C THR A 15 20.22 -8.36 -10.67
N ILE A 16 21.18 -8.23 -9.77
CA ILE A 16 20.90 -8.08 -8.33
C ILE A 16 20.13 -6.78 -8.05
N ALA A 17 20.52 -5.67 -8.70
CA ALA A 17 19.82 -4.40 -8.57
C ALA A 17 18.36 -4.47 -9.06
N LEU A 18 18.12 -5.14 -10.20
CA LEU A 18 16.78 -5.35 -10.74
C LEU A 18 15.91 -6.23 -9.83
N ILE A 19 16.48 -7.31 -9.27
CA ILE A 19 15.77 -8.19 -8.33
C ILE A 19 15.41 -7.40 -7.05
N ALA A 20 16.34 -6.64 -6.48
CA ALA A 20 16.08 -5.81 -5.31
C ALA A 20 14.98 -4.77 -5.55
N PHE A 21 15.00 -4.10 -6.72
CA PHE A 21 13.96 -3.13 -7.09
C PHE A 21 12.59 -3.80 -7.28
N SER A 22 12.54 -4.98 -7.89
CA SER A 22 11.30 -5.73 -8.08
C SER A 22 10.63 -6.15 -6.76
N MET A 23 11.44 -6.50 -5.74
CA MET A 23 10.92 -6.83 -4.41
C MET A 23 10.36 -5.61 -3.67
N PHE A 24 10.87 -4.41 -3.94
CA PHE A 24 10.35 -3.16 -3.36
C PHE A 24 8.98 -2.80 -3.96
N GLY A 25 8.83 -2.88 -5.29
CA GLY A 25 7.55 -2.63 -5.97
C GLY A 25 6.44 -3.60 -5.55
N TYR A 26 6.77 -4.88 -5.36
CA TYR A 26 5.80 -5.89 -4.92
C TYR A 26 5.25 -5.63 -3.51
N LYS A 27 6.08 -5.11 -2.58
CA LYS A 27 5.63 -4.78 -1.23
C LYS A 27 4.65 -3.60 -1.21
N ILE A 28 4.87 -2.60 -2.06
CA ILE A 28 3.96 -1.43 -2.18
C ILE A 28 2.61 -1.87 -2.74
N LEU A 29 2.60 -2.71 -3.78
CA LEU A 29 1.37 -3.21 -4.39
C LEU A 29 0.55 -4.08 -3.41
N ILE A 30 1.22 -4.97 -2.67
CA ILE A 30 0.57 -5.83 -1.65
C ILE A 30 0.01 -4.96 -0.50
N SER A 31 0.70 -3.89 -0.09
CA SER A 31 0.22 -3.00 0.96
C SER A 31 -1.09 -2.29 0.57
N GLN A 32 -1.23 -1.86 -0.69
CA GLN A 32 -2.48 -1.27 -1.18
C GLN A 32 -3.63 -2.28 -1.25
N THR A 33 -3.35 -3.52 -1.70
CA THR A 33 -4.39 -4.57 -1.74
C THR A 33 -4.89 -5.01 -0.37
N LYS A 34 -4.06 -4.93 0.68
CA LYS A 34 -4.47 -5.27 2.07
C LYS A 34 -5.29 -4.16 2.74
N ALA A 35 -5.09 -2.90 2.38
CA ALA A 35 -5.94 -1.81 2.87
C ALA A 35 -7.36 -1.91 2.30
N SER A 36 -7.48 -2.25 1.00
CA SER A 36 -8.78 -2.33 0.33
C SER A 36 -9.65 -3.52 0.75
N SER A 37 -9.07 -4.61 1.29
CA SER A 37 -9.86 -5.80 1.66
C SER A 37 -10.50 -5.73 3.06
N ASN A 38 -10.00 -4.86 3.95
CA ASN A 38 -10.46 -4.78 5.33
C ASN A 38 -11.83 -4.09 5.49
N TYR A 39 -12.31 -3.36 4.47
CA TYR A 39 -13.54 -2.57 4.56
C TYR A 39 -14.66 -3.05 3.62
N SER A 40 -14.61 -4.31 3.20
CA SER A 40 -15.66 -4.92 2.36
C SER A 40 -17.04 -4.97 3.01
N ASN A 41 -17.11 -4.93 4.35
CA ASN A 41 -18.36 -4.90 5.12
C ASN A 41 -18.85 -3.48 5.44
N ILE A 42 -18.12 -2.44 5.00
CA ILE A 42 -18.46 -1.04 5.26
C ILE A 42 -19.15 -0.44 4.02
N PRO A 43 -20.28 0.26 4.17
CA PRO A 43 -20.90 1.00 3.08
C PRO A 43 -19.92 1.97 2.41
N GLU A 44 -20.03 2.17 1.09
CA GLU A 44 -19.12 3.03 0.34
C GLU A 44 -18.99 4.45 0.94
N LYS A 45 -20.12 5.01 1.42
CA LYS A 45 -20.16 6.31 2.11
C LYS A 45 -19.32 6.39 3.40
N CYS A 46 -19.05 5.26 4.02
CA CYS A 46 -18.35 5.15 5.29
C CYS A 46 -16.90 4.69 5.12
N ARG A 47 -16.49 4.33 3.90
CA ARG A 47 -15.17 3.73 3.63
C ARG A 47 -14.10 4.83 3.60
N PRO A 48 -12.99 4.67 4.36
CA PRO A 48 -11.87 5.60 4.26
C PRO A 48 -11.23 5.53 2.87
N SER A 49 -10.62 6.63 2.44
CA SER A 49 -9.80 6.63 1.21
C SER A 49 -8.55 5.77 1.39
N ASP A 50 -8.03 5.24 0.29
CA ASP A 50 -6.82 4.40 0.33
C ASP A 50 -5.63 5.17 0.92
N GLY A 51 -5.03 4.63 1.97
CA GLY A 51 -3.91 5.27 2.69
C GLY A 51 -4.32 6.30 3.75
N GLN A 52 -5.62 6.50 3.97
CA GLN A 52 -6.12 7.38 5.02
C GLN A 52 -6.07 6.69 6.39
N ASP A 53 -5.59 7.41 7.39
CA ASP A 53 -5.55 6.94 8.77
C ASP A 53 -6.95 6.80 9.37
N ILE A 54 -7.18 5.73 10.14
CA ILE A 54 -8.50 5.41 10.70
C ILE A 54 -8.87 6.31 11.87
N ALA A 55 -7.90 6.78 12.66
CA ALA A 55 -8.19 7.74 13.73
C ALA A 55 -8.62 9.08 13.11
N SER A 56 -7.89 9.55 12.09
CA SER A 56 -8.25 10.76 11.34
C SER A 56 -9.60 10.63 10.61
N TRP A 57 -9.90 9.45 10.04
CA TRP A 57 -11.20 9.21 9.41
C TRP A 57 -12.34 9.19 10.42
N LYS A 58 -12.14 8.56 11.59
CA LYS A 58 -13.13 8.53 12.67
C LYS A 58 -13.42 9.94 13.20
N GLU A 59 -12.38 10.77 13.34
CA GLU A 59 -12.53 12.18 13.68
C GLU A 59 -13.35 12.91 12.61
N HIS A 60 -12.99 12.78 11.34
CA HIS A 60 -13.75 13.36 10.23
C HIS A 60 -15.24 12.96 10.30
N LEU A 61 -15.55 11.66 10.38
CA LEU A 61 -16.94 11.18 10.47
C LEU A 61 -17.70 11.71 11.70
N SER A 62 -17.01 11.96 12.81
CA SER A 62 -17.61 12.51 14.03
C SER A 62 -17.99 13.99 13.94
N HIS A 63 -17.44 14.72 12.96
CA HIS A 63 -17.78 16.12 12.70
C HIS A 63 -18.96 16.29 11.73
N HIS A 64 -19.40 15.20 11.09
CA HIS A 64 -20.41 15.20 10.04
C HIS A 64 -21.63 14.38 10.50
N ALA A 65 -22.73 15.07 10.83
CA ALA A 65 -23.94 14.44 11.38
C ALA A 65 -24.55 13.40 10.41
N GLU A 66 -24.41 13.63 9.10
CA GLU A 66 -24.83 12.71 8.04
C GLU A 66 -24.00 11.41 7.96
N THR A 67 -22.83 11.38 8.60
CA THR A 67 -21.93 10.21 8.64
C THR A 67 -21.69 9.68 10.06
N GLU A 68 -22.42 10.17 11.06
CA GLU A 68 -22.28 9.70 12.44
C GLU A 68 -22.61 8.19 12.54
N ASP A 69 -23.55 7.71 11.70
CA ASP A 69 -23.88 6.30 11.58
C ASP A 69 -22.72 5.44 11.07
N CYS A 70 -21.74 6.03 10.38
CA CYS A 70 -20.54 5.32 9.93
C CYS A 70 -19.60 4.94 11.09
N LEU A 71 -19.67 5.65 12.22
CA LEU A 71 -18.82 5.36 13.39
C LEU A 71 -19.05 3.96 13.97
N GLN A 72 -20.22 3.35 13.71
CA GLN A 72 -20.53 2.00 14.14
C GLN A 72 -19.60 0.93 13.54
N TYR A 73 -19.00 1.21 12.38
CA TYR A 73 -18.09 0.30 11.68
C TYR A 73 -16.63 0.40 12.15
N PHE A 74 -16.30 1.40 12.97
CA PHE A 74 -14.95 1.69 13.48
C PHE A 74 -14.87 1.63 15.02
N LYS A 75 -15.68 0.75 15.62
CA LYS A 75 -15.73 0.48 17.07
C LYS A 75 -14.64 -0.49 17.51
#